data_AF-A0A9D8L2J1-F1
#
_entry.id   AF-A0A9D8L2J1-F1
#
_cell.length_a   1.000
_cell.length_b   1.000
_cell.length_c   1.000
_cell.angle_alpha   90.00
_cell.angle_beta   90.00
_cell.angle_gamma   90.00
#
_symmetry.space_group_name_H-M   'P 1'
#
loop_
_entity.id
_entity.type
_entity.pdbx_description
1 polymer ?
#
loop_
_entity_poly.entity_id
_entity_poly.type
_entity_poly.pdbx_seq_one_letter_code
_entity_poly.pdbx_strand_id
1 'polypeptide(L)' 'TLRHEQAGGGGYGDPLRRPFAAILRDIADGKLTRQRAAADYALVFNPAGGIDESATATLRAARRA' A
#
# COMPACT_ATOMS: atom_id res chain seq x y z
N THR A 1 -26.31 2.46 18.99
CA THR A 1 -25.17 3.38 18.75
C THR A 1 -25.21 3.85 17.31
N LEU A 2 -24.91 5.12 17.03
CA LEU A 2 -24.88 5.68 15.68
C LEU A 2 -23.43 5.74 15.18
N ARG A 3 -23.16 5.20 13.99
CA ARG A 3 -21.86 5.28 13.30
C ARG A 3 -22.06 6.05 11.99
N HIS A 4 -21.28 7.11 11.80
CA HIS A 4 -21.29 7.92 10.59
C HIS A 4 -20.08 7.53 9.73
N GLU A 5 -20.32 7.24 8.46
CA GLU A 5 -19.30 6.88 7.46
C GLU A 5 -19.36 7.89 6.31
N GLN A 6 -18.19 8.36 5.87
CA GLN A 6 -18.06 9.28 4.75
C GLN A 6 -17.26 8.62 3.63
N ALA A 7 -17.62 8.95 2.39
CA ALA A 7 -16.87 8.49 1.23
C ALA A 7 -15.45 9.08 1.23
N GLY A 8 -14.47 8.28 0.81
CA GLY A 8 -13.12 8.75 0.51
C GLY A 8 -13.03 9.39 -0.88
N GLY A 9 -11.87 10.01 -1.16
CA GLY A 9 -11.54 10.46 -2.51
C GLY A 9 -11.17 9.30 -3.45
N GLY A 10 -11.28 9.52 -4.77
CA GLY A 10 -10.83 8.58 -5.79
C GLY A 10 -9.30 8.52 -5.93
N GLY A 11 -8.79 7.44 -6.52
CA GLY A 11 -7.36 7.27 -6.83
C GLY A 11 -6.96 7.82 -8.20
N TYR A 12 -5.66 8.07 -8.39
CA TYR A 12 -5.08 8.49 -9.68
C TYR A 12 -3.78 7.75 -9.98
N GLY A 13 -3.62 7.33 -11.23
CA GLY A 13 -2.42 6.65 -11.74
C GLY A 13 -2.33 5.16 -11.40
N ASP A 14 -1.23 4.53 -11.81
CA ASP A 14 -0.93 3.13 -11.53
C ASP A 14 -0.49 2.96 -10.06
N PRO A 15 -1.23 2.20 -9.22
CA PRO A 15 -0.84 1.94 -7.84
C PRO A 15 0.57 1.33 -7.71
N LEU A 16 0.99 0.52 -8.67
CA LEU A 16 2.30 -0.14 -8.65
C LEU A 16 3.47 0.84 -8.89
N ARG A 17 3.18 2.12 -9.16
CA ARG A 17 4.18 3.20 -9.30
C ARG A 17 4.21 4.14 -8.11
N ARG A 18 3.34 3.96 -7.11
CA ARG A 18 3.32 4.83 -5.92
C ARG A 18 4.65 4.68 -5.15
N PRO A 19 5.32 5.79 -4.77
CA PRO A 19 6.58 5.75 -4.02
C PRO A 19 6.42 5.08 -2.65
N PHE A 20 7.39 4.24 -2.27
CA PHE A 20 7.38 3.54 -0.99
C PHE A 20 7.33 4.48 0.21
N ALA A 21 8.08 5.58 0.19
CA ALA A 21 8.07 6.58 1.26
C ALA A 21 6.68 7.20 1.47
N ALA A 22 5.91 7.41 0.41
CA ALA A 22 4.54 7.91 0.52
C ALA A 22 3.62 6.88 1.17
N ILE A 23 3.75 5.60 0.79
CA ILE A 23 2.96 4.50 1.35
C ILE A 23 3.28 4.31 2.84
N LEU A 24 4.57 4.33 3.22
CA LEU A 24 5.00 4.21 4.61
C LEU A 24 4.49 5.37 5.46
N ARG A 25 4.48 6.60 4.92
CA ARG A 25 3.87 7.75 5.60
C ARG A 25 2.36 7.57 5.77
N ASP A 26 1.65 7.10 4.75
CA ASP A 26 0.20 6.85 4.85
C ASP A 26 -0.12 5.78 5.91
N ILE A 27 0.76 4.79 6.09
CA ILE A 27 0.66 3.80 7.18
C ILE A 27 0.94 4.43 8.54
N ALA A 28 2.00 5.23 8.65
CA ALA A 28 2.35 5.93 9.89
C ALA A 28 1.24 6.91 10.34
N ASP A 29 0.59 7.57 9.38
CA ASP A 29 -0.53 8.48 9.61
C ASP A 29 -1.86 7.74 9.92
N GLY A 30 -1.88 6.41 9.90
CA GLY A 30 -3.10 5.61 10.10
C GLY A 30 -4.12 5.68 8.95
N LYS A 31 -3.76 6.31 7.83
CA LYS A 31 -4.62 6.42 6.62
C LYS A 31 -4.69 5.10 5.86
N LEU A 32 -3.68 4.25 6.03
CA LEU A 32 -3.56 2.98 5.31
C LEU A 32 -3.11 1.87 6.25
N THR A 33 -3.76 0.71 6.20
CA THR A 33 -3.27 -0.48 6.91
C THR A 33 -2.21 -1.20 6.09
N ARG A 34 -1.29 -1.92 6.74
CA ARG A 34 -0.29 -2.74 6.04
C ARG A 34 -0.94 -3.77 5.12
N GLN A 35 -2.01 -4.41 5.57
CA GLN A 35 -2.77 -5.38 4.76
C GLN A 35 -3.31 -4.73 3.48
N ARG A 36 -3.94 -3.55 3.60
CA ARG A 36 -4.45 -2.82 2.44
C ARG A 36 -3.31 -2.35 1.54
N ALA A 37 -2.20 -1.91 2.12
CA ALA A 37 -1.02 -1.51 1.38
C ALA A 37 -0.44 -2.65 0.53
N ALA A 38 -0.36 -3.86 1.09
CA ALA A 38 0.13 -5.05 0.40
C ALA A 38 -0.78 -5.44 -0.78
N ALA A 39 -2.09 -5.41 -0.58
CA ALA A 39 -3.07 -5.75 -1.60
C ALA A 39 -3.06 -4.75 -2.77
N ASP A 40 -3.23 -3.47 -2.47
CA ASP A 40 -3.49 -2.41 -3.46
C ASP A 40 -2.21 -1.97 -4.19
N TYR A 41 -1.08 -1.90 -3.48
CA TYR A 41 0.19 -1.41 -4.04
C TYR A 41 1.19 -2.55 -4.36
N ALA A 42 0.76 -3.80 -4.20
CA ALA A 42 1.57 -5.01 -4.40
C ALA A 42 2.89 -4.95 -3.63
N LEU A 43 2.81 -4.81 -2.30
CA LEU A 43 3.98 -4.72 -1.43
C LEU A 43 4.17 -6.00 -0.63
N VAL A 44 5.43 -6.32 -0.36
CA VAL A 44 5.84 -7.32 0.62
C VAL A 44 6.47 -6.59 1.80
N PHE A 45 6.03 -6.91 3.02
CA PHE A 45 6.62 -6.39 4.24
C PHE A 45 7.58 -7.42 4.83
N ASN A 46 8.73 -6.96 5.33
CA ASN A 46 9.65 -7.79 6.09
C ASN A 46 9.18 -7.95 7.56
N PRO A 47 9.77 -8.88 8.34
CA PRO A 47 9.36 -9.11 9.73
C PRO A 47 9.53 -7.90 10.66
N ALA A 48 10.44 -6.96 10.33
CA ALA A 48 10.62 -5.72 11.07
C ALA A 48 9.57 -4.64 10.70
N GLY A 49 8.67 -4.92 9.77
CA GLY A 49 7.66 -3.98 9.30
C GLY A 49 8.18 -2.94 8.31
N GLY A 50 9.36 -3.14 7.72
CA GLY A 50 9.80 -2.40 6.54
C GLY A 50 9.24 -3.01 5.24
N ILE A 51 9.38 -2.31 4.12
CA ILE A 51 9.08 -2.89 2.80
C ILE A 51 10.29 -3.72 2.37
N ASP A 52 10.05 -4.95 1.93
CA ASP A 52 11.04 -5.76 1.22
C ASP A 52 11.02 -5.34 -0.26
N GLU A 53 11.99 -4.51 -0.66
CA GLU A 53 12.03 -3.95 -2.00
C GLU A 53 12.24 -5.02 -3.08
N SER A 54 13.05 -6.05 -2.80
CA SER A 54 13.37 -7.11 -3.75
C SER A 54 12.15 -8.01 -4.00
N ALA A 55 11.51 -8.48 -2.94
CA ALA A 55 10.29 -9.28 -3.05
C ALA A 55 9.15 -8.47 -3.67
N THR A 56 9.04 -7.18 -3.34
CA THR A 56 8.08 -6.26 -3.94
C THR A 56 8.33 -6.07 -5.44
N ALA A 57 9.57 -5.91 -5.87
CA ALA A 57 9.91 -5.78 -7.28
C ALA A 57 9.50 -7.03 -8.08
N THR A 58 9.81 -8.22 -7.55
CA THR A 58 9.39 -9.51 -8.12
C THR A 58 7.88 -9.61 -8.23
N LEU A 59 7.15 -9.30 -7.15
CA LEU A 59 5.69 -9.33 -7.13
C LEU A 59 5.08 -8.37 -8.16
N ARG A 60 5.61 -7.15 -8.27
CA ARG A 60 5.16 -6.15 -9.25
C ARG A 60 5.48 -6.55 -10.69
N ALA A 61 6.61 -7.21 -10.92
CA ALA A 61 6.93 -7.77 -12.24
C ALA A 61 5.93 -8.87 -12.64
N ALA A 62 5.64 -9.79 -11.72
CA ALA A 62 4.69 -10.87 -11.95
C ALA A 62 3.25 -10.38 -12.23
N ARG A 63 2.82 -9.26 -11.63
CA ARG A 63 1.49 -8.65 -11.91
C ARG A 63 1.39 -7.92 -13.26
N ARG A 64 2.53 -7.65 -13.90
CA ARG A 64 2.59 -6.92 -15.18
C ARG A 64 2.72 -7.86 -16.39
N ALA A 65 3.15 -9.09 -16.17
CA ALA A 65 3.15 -10.16 -17.17
C ALA A 65 1.72 -10.65 -17.43
#